data_AF-A0A6P6SFX8-F1
#
_entry.id   AF-A0A6P6SFX8-F1
#
_cell.length_a   1.000
_cell.length_b   1.000
_cell.length_c   1.000
_cell.angle_alpha   90.00
_cell.angle_beta   90.00
_cell.angle_gamma   90.00
#
_symmetry.space_group_name_H-M   'P 1'
#
loop_
_entity.id
_entity.type
_entity.pdbx_description
1 polymer ?
#
loop_
_entity_poly.entity_id
_entity_poly.type
_entity_poly.pdbx_seq_one_letter_code
_entity_poly.pdbx_strand_id
1 'polypeptide(L)'
;MMSSSFVKSSVSLNLSSMSTDAADQMGSANQPSGEIHVIIGPMFAGKTTSLLRRVKLESDSGRSVAMIKSSKDTRYATDAVVTHDGVKFPCWSMPDLSSFKQKIGVDAYEKVFQL
;
A
#
# COMPACT_ATOMS: atom_id res chain seq x y z
N MET A 1 -15.43 15.11 23.43
CA MET A 1 -14.62 14.33 24.40
C MET A 1 -14.82 12.88 24.04
N MET A 2 -13.89 12.16 23.41
CA MET A 2 -12.63 11.72 23.99
C MET A 2 -11.55 11.60 22.91
N SER A 3 -10.35 12.09 23.21
CA SER A 3 -9.13 11.80 22.47
C SER A 3 -8.88 10.29 22.44
N SER A 4 -8.49 9.75 21.29
CA SER A 4 -7.90 8.41 21.21
C SER A 4 -6.60 8.52 20.44
N SER A 5 -5.52 8.39 21.22
CA SER A 5 -4.12 8.49 20.83
C SER A 5 -3.80 7.54 19.69
N PHE A 6 -3.21 8.07 18.62
CA PHE A 6 -2.70 7.30 17.50
C PHE A 6 -1.31 6.77 17.86
N VAL A 7 -1.18 5.47 18.11
CA VAL A 7 0.12 4.80 18.23
C VAL A 7 0.65 4.51 16.83
N LYS A 8 1.62 5.30 16.37
CA LYS A 8 2.43 5.00 15.19
C LYS A 8 3.57 4.07 15.65
N SER A 9 3.41 2.76 15.47
CA SER A 9 4.51 1.82 15.65
C SER A 9 5.25 1.67 14.32
N SER A 10 6.41 2.31 14.20
CA SER A 10 7.38 2.07 13.13
C SER A 10 8.53 1.29 13.74
N VAL A 11 8.59 -0.02 13.49
CA VAL A 11 9.75 -0.84 13.86
C VAL A 11 10.74 -0.76 12.71
N SER A 12 11.83 -0.01 12.91
CA SER A 12 13.01 -0.04 12.04
C SER A 12 13.97 -1.09 12.59
N LEU A 13 14.10 -2.23 11.93
CA LEU A 13 15.15 -3.20 12.23
C LEU A 13 16.41 -2.78 11.47
N ASN A 14 17.43 -2.32 12.20
CA ASN A 14 18.75 -2.04 11.66
C ASN A 14 19.70 -3.13 12.18
N LEU A 15 20.15 -4.03 11.30
CA LEU A 15 21.12 -5.06 11.65
C LEU A 15 22.45 -4.70 11.00
N SER A 16 23.32 -4.04 11.76
CA SER A 16 24.72 -3.85 11.40
C SER A 16 25.57 -4.94 12.04
N SER A 17 26.17 -5.80 11.24
CA SER A 17 27.30 -6.65 11.66
C SER A 17 28.57 -6.14 10.98
N MET A 18 29.51 -5.62 11.78
CA MET A 18 30.91 -5.34 11.42
C MET A 18 31.68 -6.67 11.46
N SER A 19 32.41 -7.10 10.44
CA SER A 19 33.86 -6.92 10.13
C SER A 19 34.21 -8.15 9.23
N THR A 20 35.10 -8.20 8.24
CA THR A 20 36.43 -7.61 8.00
C THR A 20 36.78 -7.61 6.49
N ASP A 21 37.78 -6.76 6.15
CA ASP A 21 38.73 -6.80 5.02
C ASP A 21 38.37 -6.25 3.61
N ALA A 22 38.88 -5.03 3.41
CA ALA A 22 39.58 -4.45 2.25
C ALA A 22 39.01 -4.55 0.82
N ALA A 23 38.80 -3.35 0.26
CA ALA A 23 38.74 -2.96 -1.16
C ALA A 23 37.47 -3.32 -1.96
N ASP A 24 36.55 -2.36 -2.08
CA ASP A 24 36.30 -1.64 -3.35
C ASP A 24 35.33 -0.47 -3.12
N GLN A 25 35.61 0.68 -3.74
CA GLN A 25 34.79 1.88 -3.69
C GLN A 25 33.77 1.84 -4.83
N MET A 26 32.49 1.68 -4.52
CA MET A 26 31.43 2.22 -5.38
C MET A 26 30.22 2.57 -4.52
N GLY A 27 29.89 3.88 -4.49
CA GLY A 27 28.80 4.42 -3.69
C GLY A 27 27.52 3.65 -3.93
N SER A 28 27.04 2.95 -2.89
CA SER A 28 25.73 2.32 -2.89
C SER A 28 24.69 3.43 -2.96
N ALA A 29 24.26 3.77 -4.17
CA ALA A 29 23.08 4.57 -4.40
C ALA A 29 21.96 3.91 -3.58
N ASN A 30 21.54 4.57 -2.51
CA ASN A 30 20.52 4.10 -1.59
C ASN A 30 19.21 3.90 -2.38
N GLN A 31 19.06 2.73 -2.99
CA GLN A 31 17.84 2.38 -3.72
C GLN A 31 16.70 2.45 -2.70
N PRO A 32 15.64 3.23 -2.96
CA PRO A 32 14.54 3.31 -2.02
C PRO A 32 13.97 1.91 -1.82
N SER A 33 14.07 1.41 -0.60
CA SER A 33 13.51 0.11 -0.24
C SER A 33 11.98 0.17 -0.24
N GLY A 34 11.34 -0.97 -0.51
CA GLY A 34 9.90 -1.10 -0.41
C GLY A 34 9.43 -1.06 1.06
N GLU A 35 8.21 -0.56 1.27
CA GLU A 35 7.59 -0.46 2.60
C GLU A 35 6.22 -1.14 2.63
N ILE A 36 5.85 -1.71 3.78
CA ILE A 36 4.52 -2.28 4.03
C ILE A 36 3.85 -1.50 5.15
N HIS A 37 2.70 -0.90 4.86
CA HIS A 37 1.88 -0.17 5.81
C HIS A 37 0.61 -0.95 6.10
N VAL A 38 0.34 -1.23 7.37
CA VAL A 38 -0.86 -1.98 7.79
C VAL A 38 -1.80 -1.07 8.58
N ILE A 39 -3.05 -0.97 8.14
CA ILE A 39 -4.12 -0.22 8.82
C ILE A 39 -5.11 -1.22 9.41
N ILE A 40 -5.15 -1.33 10.74
CA ILE A 40 -5.98 -2.30 11.47
C ILE A 40 -6.95 -1.63 12.45
N GLY A 41 -8.02 -2.34 12.82
CA GLY A 41 -9.04 -1.88 13.76
C GLY A 41 -10.41 -2.52 13.53
N PRO A 42 -11.37 -2.38 14.47
CA PRO A 42 -12.71 -2.94 14.34
C PRO A 42 -13.46 -2.31 13.16
N MET A 43 -14.58 -2.93 12.76
CA MET A 43 -15.48 -2.29 11.77
C MET A 43 -15.84 -0.87 12.24
N PHE A 44 -15.97 0.06 11.30
CA PHE A 44 -16.26 1.48 11.53
C PHE A 44 -15.14 2.33 12.17
N ALA A 45 -13.96 1.77 12.48
CA ALA A 45 -12.80 2.54 12.93
C ALA A 45 -12.12 3.43 11.85
N GLY A 46 -12.78 3.67 10.72
CA GLY A 46 -12.24 4.54 9.65
C GLY A 46 -11.09 3.96 8.82
N LYS A 47 -10.85 2.64 8.84
CA LYS A 47 -9.75 2.00 8.08
C LYS A 47 -9.75 2.36 6.59
N THR A 48 -10.91 2.22 5.95
CA THR A 48 -11.08 2.55 4.53
C THR A 48 -10.80 4.02 4.25
N THR A 49 -11.25 4.91 5.13
CA THR A 49 -10.99 6.35 5.03
C THR A 49 -9.50 6.66 5.09
N SER A 50 -8.78 6.05 6.03
CA SER A 50 -7.31 6.19 6.14
C SER A 50 -6.57 5.63 4.92
N LEU A 51 -7.02 4.49 4.39
CA LEU A 51 -6.47 3.91 3.16
C LEU A 51 -6.65 4.84 1.96
N LEU A 52 -7.87 5.34 1.72
CA LEU A 52 -8.14 6.25 0.61
C LEU A 52 -7.40 7.57 0.74
N ARG A 53 -7.20 8.08 1.97
CA ARG A 53 -6.35 9.25 2.22
C ARG A 53 -4.91 9.00 1.79
N ARG A 54 -4.33 7.83 2.10
CA ARG A 54 -2.96 7.45 1.68
C ARG A 54 -2.88 7.33 0.17
N VAL A 55 -3.84 6.64 -0.46
CA VAL A 55 -3.94 6.51 -1.92
C VAL A 55 -3.98 7.88 -2.60
N LYS A 56 -4.77 8.82 -2.08
CA LYS A 56 -4.88 10.17 -2.62
C LYS A 56 -3.56 10.93 -2.51
N LEU A 57 -2.89 10.87 -1.36
CA LEU A 57 -1.58 11.51 -1.16
C LEU A 57 -0.50 10.98 -2.12
N GLU A 58 -0.46 9.67 -2.34
CA GLU A 58 0.50 9.06 -3.27
C GLU A 58 0.16 9.39 -4.74
N SER A 59 -1.12 9.39 -5.09
CA SER A 59 -1.55 9.82 -6.43
C SER A 59 -1.24 11.30 -6.68
N ASP A 60 -1.43 12.16 -5.68
CA ASP A 60 -1.16 13.60 -5.77
C ASP A 60 0.35 13.90 -5.80
N SER A 61 1.20 12.99 -5.30
CA SER A 61 2.66 13.06 -5.44
C SER A 61 3.17 12.52 -6.79
N GLY A 62 2.26 12.18 -7.71
CA GLY A 62 2.58 11.70 -9.06
C GLY A 62 2.89 10.20 -9.14
N ARG A 63 2.68 9.44 -8.06
CA ARG A 63 2.92 7.99 -8.07
C ARG A 63 1.72 7.26 -8.65
N SER A 64 2.00 6.19 -9.40
CA SER A 64 0.98 5.27 -9.87
C SER A 64 0.48 4.41 -8.70
N VAL A 65 -0.83 4.33 -8.50
CA VAL A 65 -1.43 3.60 -7.39
C VAL A 65 -2.42 2.57 -7.91
N ALA A 66 -2.21 1.30 -7.53
CA ALA A 66 -3.17 0.24 -7.79
C ALA A 66 -3.96 -0.11 -6.52
N MET A 67 -5.29 -0.11 -6.60
CA MET A 67 -6.16 -0.50 -5.48
C MET A 67 -6.87 -1.82 -5.75
N ILE A 68 -6.61 -2.79 -4.87
CA ILE A 68 -7.07 -4.17 -5.03
C ILE A 68 -7.92 -4.54 -3.81
N LYS A 69 -8.97 -5.32 -4.03
CA LYS A 69 -9.72 -5.95 -2.95
C LYS A 69 -10.04 -7.41 -3.28
N SER A 70 -10.34 -8.17 -2.23
CA SER A 70 -10.87 -9.52 -2.41
C SER A 70 -12.24 -9.47 -3.07
N SER A 71 -12.47 -10.36 -4.03
CA SER A 71 -13.79 -10.55 -4.66
C SER A 71 -14.86 -11.03 -3.69
N LYS A 72 -14.46 -11.55 -2.52
CA LYS A 72 -15.38 -11.91 -1.43
C LYS A 72 -15.95 -10.69 -0.72
N ASP A 73 -15.34 -9.51 -0.84
CA ASP A 73 -15.83 -8.27 -0.21
C ASP A 73 -16.83 -7.53 -1.12
N THR A 74 -18.11 -7.86 -0.95
CA THR A 74 -19.24 -7.30 -1.70
C THR A 74 -20.17 -6.44 -0.85
N ARG A 75 -19.80 -6.15 0.41
CA ARG A 75 -20.68 -5.53 1.41
C ARG A 75 -21.23 -4.15 1.01
N TYR A 76 -20.48 -3.39 0.21
CA TYR A 76 -20.85 -2.03 -0.19
C TYR A 76 -20.80 -1.79 -1.71
N ALA A 77 -19.94 -2.51 -2.44
CA ALA A 77 -19.85 -2.49 -3.90
C ALA A 77 -19.09 -3.72 -4.37
N THR A 78 -19.22 -4.11 -5.64
CA THR A 78 -18.49 -5.24 -6.23
C THR A 78 -17.14 -4.82 -6.84
N ASP A 79 -17.06 -3.60 -7.34
CA ASP A 79 -16.00 -3.02 -8.16
C ASP A 79 -15.36 -1.76 -7.54
N ALA A 80 -15.80 -1.35 -6.36
CA ALA A 80 -15.24 -0.23 -5.63
C ALA A 80 -14.98 -0.56 -4.16
N VAL A 81 -14.08 0.21 -3.56
CA VAL A 81 -13.98 0.36 -2.11
C VAL A 81 -14.77 1.59 -1.71
N VAL A 82 -15.64 1.43 -0.71
CA VAL A 82 -16.59 2.46 -0.29
C VAL A 82 -16.38 2.74 1.18
N THR A 83 -16.23 4.01 1.53
CA THR A 83 -16.22 4.46 2.93
C THR A 83 -17.65 4.62 3.45
N HIS A 84 -17.82 4.69 4.76
CA HIS A 84 -19.14 4.83 5.37
C HIS A 84 -19.83 6.17 5.01
N ASP A 85 -19.05 7.23 4.78
CA ASP A 85 -19.51 8.53 4.31
C ASP A 85 -19.75 8.58 2.78
N GLY A 86 -19.67 7.43 2.09
CA GLY A 86 -20.09 7.28 0.70
C GLY A 86 -19.02 7.61 -0.34
N VAL A 87 -17.78 7.89 0.06
CA VAL A 87 -16.67 8.05 -0.88
C VAL A 87 -16.39 6.71 -1.54
N LYS A 88 -16.45 6.69 -2.87
CA LYS A 88 -16.18 5.50 -3.68
C LYS A 88 -14.87 5.68 -4.41
N PHE A 89 -14.07 4.62 -4.44
CA PHE A 89 -12.86 4.58 -5.24
C PHE A 89 -12.81 3.25 -6.03
N PRO A 90 -12.66 3.28 -7.36
CA PRO A 90 -12.62 2.09 -8.21
C PRO A 90 -11.48 1.13 -7.85
N CYS A 91 -11.71 -0.17 -7.91
CA CYS A 91 -10.68 -1.15 -7.54
C CYS A 91 -10.77 -2.43 -8.36
N TRP A 92 -9.67 -3.16 -8.44
CA TRP A 92 -9.66 -4.51 -8.98
C TRP A 92 -10.14 -5.50 -7.92
N SER A 93 -11.33 -6.04 -8.14
CA SER A 93 -11.92 -7.12 -7.35
C SER A 93 -11.42 -8.47 -7.87
N MET A 94 -10.72 -9.25 -7.05
CA MET A 94 -10.11 -10.53 -7.48
C MET A 94 -10.09 -11.60 -6.38
N PRO A 95 -10.15 -12.90 -6.74
CA PRO A 95 -10.13 -13.99 -5.76
C PRO A 95 -8.79 -14.15 -5.05
N ASP A 96 -7.68 -13.86 -5.73
CA ASP A 96 -6.32 -13.99 -5.24
C ASP A 96 -5.41 -12.92 -5.86
N LEU A 97 -4.31 -12.60 -5.17
CA LEU A 97 -3.34 -11.59 -5.62
C LEU A 97 -2.41 -12.11 -6.72
N SER A 98 -2.20 -13.43 -6.81
CA SER A 98 -1.32 -14.06 -7.80
C SER A 98 -1.81 -13.83 -9.23
N SER A 99 -3.13 -13.73 -9.42
CA SER A 99 -3.77 -13.43 -10.70
C SER A 99 -3.67 -11.97 -11.13
N PHE A 100 -3.18 -11.06 -10.28
CA PHE A 100 -3.20 -9.62 -10.53
C PHE A 100 -2.52 -9.23 -11.84
N LYS A 101 -1.28 -9.69 -12.05
CA LYS A 101 -0.49 -9.39 -13.26
C LYS A 101 -1.21 -9.79 -14.54
N GLN A 102 -1.81 -10.97 -14.56
CA GLN A 102 -2.58 -11.45 -15.71
C GLN A 102 -3.85 -10.62 -15.91
N LYS A 103 -4.54 -10.27 -14.82
CA LYS A 103 -5.84 -9.60 -14.87
C LYS A 103 -5.75 -8.15 -15.37
N ILE A 104 -4.68 -7.44 -15.03
CA ILE A 104 -4.49 -6.06 -15.51
C ILE A 104 -3.73 -5.98 -16.84
N GLY A 105 -3.08 -7.07 -17.26
CA GLY A 105 -2.23 -7.12 -18.44
C GLY A 105 -0.81 -6.63 -18.14
N VAL A 106 0.16 -7.15 -18.89
CA VAL A 106 1.59 -6.89 -18.67
C VAL A 106 1.92 -5.41 -18.79
N ASP A 107 1.41 -4.74 -19.82
CA ASP A 107 1.68 -3.33 -20.08
C ASP A 107 1.14 -2.40 -18.97
N ALA A 108 -0.04 -2.71 -18.42
CA ALA A 108 -0.61 -1.92 -17.33
C ALA A 108 0.11 -2.21 -16.01
N TYR A 109 0.52 -3.47 -15.79
CA TYR A 109 1.32 -3.84 -14.63
C TYR A 109 2.65 -3.09 -14.62
N GLU A 110 3.39 -3.09 -15.74
CA GLU A 110 4.66 -2.38 -15.82
C GLU A 110 4.51 -0.88 -15.57
N LYS A 111 3.46 -0.23 -16.08
CA LYS A 111 3.19 1.20 -15.80
C LYS A 111 2.90 1.50 -14.33
N VAL A 112 2.43 0.53 -13.54
CA VAL A 112 2.26 0.70 -12.09
C VAL A 112 3.59 0.63 -11.35
N PHE A 113 4.57 -0.09 -11.90
CA PHE A 113 5.85 -0.38 -11.23
C PHE A 113 7.08 0.26 -11.89
N GLN A 114 6.90 1.08 -12.93
CA GLN A 114 7.97 1.94 -13.45
C GLN A 114 8.25 3.04 -12.41
N LEU A 115 9.41 2.93 -11.75
CA LEU A 115 10.04 3.97 -10.94
C LEU A 115 10.75 4.99 -11.83
#